data_AF-A0A953XKT9-F1
#
_entry.id   AF-A0A953XKT9-F1
#
_cell.length_a   1.000
_cell.length_b   1.000
_cell.length_c   1.000
_cell.angle_alpha   90.00
_cell.angle_beta   90.00
_cell.angle_gamma   90.00
#
_symmetry.space_group_name_H-M   'P 1'
#
loop_
_entity.id
_entity.type
_entity.pdbx_description
1 polymer ?
#
loop_
_entity_poly.entity_id
_entity_poly.type
_entity_poly.pdbx_seq_one_letter_code
_entity_poly.pdbx_strand_id
1 'polypeptide(L)'
;MSTVVMAQLDFETLVREHHAGVWRYLRLLGCTREQADDLTQETFLVVIRKGFEDIDPAATATYLRKTARFQFLHARRHLRTRREVDLEAADSVARNHLEDGGDAYVGALRRCIEELRGRAKEAVIAVYRDQQPQAAAAEKLGMKENGLKTLLQRSRAVLKACVERKLKGAS
;
A
#
# COMPACT_ATOMS: atom_id res chain seq x y z
N MET A 1 23.15 -27.62 15.06
CA MET A 1 23.09 -26.20 15.43
C MET A 1 23.23 -25.25 14.24
N SER A 2 23.99 -25.57 13.17
CA SER A 2 24.19 -24.66 12.02
C SER A 2 22.97 -24.43 11.12
N THR A 3 22.15 -25.44 10.83
CA THR A 3 21.03 -25.31 9.87
C THR A 3 19.91 -24.40 10.36
N VAL A 4 19.63 -24.43 11.67
CA VAL A 4 18.56 -23.62 12.28
C VAL A 4 18.93 -22.14 12.32
N VAL A 5 20.21 -21.83 12.59
CA VAL A 5 20.70 -20.44 12.62
C VAL A 5 20.74 -19.84 11.21
N MET A 6 21.15 -20.61 10.19
CA MET A 6 21.11 -20.16 8.80
C MET A 6 19.69 -19.90 8.31
N ALA A 7 18.77 -20.85 8.54
CA ALA A 7 17.36 -20.67 8.15
C ALA A 7 16.69 -19.46 8.86
N GLN A 8 17.13 -19.13 10.08
CA GLN A 8 16.63 -17.97 10.82
C GLN A 8 17.16 -16.64 10.26
N LEU A 9 18.44 -16.60 9.83
CA LEU A 9 19.06 -15.43 9.19
C LEU A 9 18.48 -15.16 7.78
N ASP A 10 18.14 -16.23 7.04
CA ASP A 10 17.49 -16.13 5.73
C ASP A 10 16.08 -15.56 5.88
N PHE A 11 15.33 -15.98 6.89
CA PHE A 11 13.99 -15.46 7.15
C PHE A 11 13.99 -13.98 7.57
N GLU A 12 14.90 -13.57 8.47
CA GLU A 12 14.99 -12.17 8.88
C GLU A 12 15.28 -11.25 7.69
N THR A 13 16.15 -11.70 6.78
CA THR A 13 16.49 -10.98 5.56
C THR A 13 15.29 -10.88 4.61
N LEU A 14 14.61 -11.99 4.36
CA LEU A 14 13.38 -12.04 3.56
C LEU A 14 12.32 -11.05 4.09
N VAL A 15 12.08 -11.03 5.40
CA VAL A 15 11.13 -10.12 6.02
C VAL A 15 11.60 -8.67 5.87
N ARG A 16 12.85 -8.37 6.21
CA ARG A 16 13.40 -7.02 6.13
C ARG A 16 13.27 -6.42 4.72
N GLU A 17 13.52 -7.22 3.70
CA GLU A 17 13.51 -6.77 2.31
C GLU A 17 12.10 -6.64 1.73
N HIS A 18 11.19 -7.55 2.06
CA HIS A 18 9.88 -7.60 1.38
C HIS A 18 8.70 -7.10 2.22
N HIS A 19 8.86 -6.90 3.53
CA HIS A 19 7.75 -6.52 4.41
C HIS A 19 7.04 -5.25 3.94
N ALA A 20 7.79 -4.20 3.62
CA ALA A 20 7.21 -2.93 3.18
C ALA A 20 6.42 -3.09 1.88
N GLY A 21 6.92 -3.87 0.91
CA GLY A 21 6.25 -4.11 -0.36
C GLY A 21 4.93 -4.89 -0.19
N VAL A 22 4.95 -5.95 0.62
CA VAL A 22 3.74 -6.74 0.94
C VAL A 22 2.70 -5.89 1.65
N TRP A 23 3.12 -5.14 2.67
CA TRP A 23 2.22 -4.29 3.44
C TRP A 23 1.58 -3.20 2.56
N ARG A 24 2.38 -2.52 1.72
CA ARG A 24 1.88 -1.48 0.80
C ARG A 24 0.92 -2.05 -0.24
N TYR A 25 1.20 -3.24 -0.75
CA TYR A 25 0.30 -3.94 -1.65
C TYR A 25 -1.06 -4.23 -0.99
N LEU A 26 -1.07 -4.71 0.27
CA LEU A 26 -2.32 -4.92 1.01
C LEU A 26 -3.10 -3.60 1.25
N ARG A 27 -2.40 -2.49 1.52
CA ARG A 27 -3.02 -1.17 1.60
C ARG A 27 -3.63 -0.71 0.28
N LEU A 28 -2.97 -1.02 -0.84
CA LEU A 28 -3.48 -0.73 -2.18
C LEU A 28 -4.74 -1.53 -2.51
N LEU A 29 -4.82 -2.77 -2.03
CA LEU A 29 -6.04 -3.60 -2.09
C LEU A 29 -7.18 -3.06 -1.21
N GLY A 30 -6.93 -2.03 -0.40
CA GLY A 30 -7.95 -1.37 0.42
C GLY A 30 -8.04 -1.89 1.85
N CYS A 31 -7.03 -2.62 2.34
CA CYS A 31 -6.94 -2.95 3.77
C CYS A 31 -6.85 -1.67 4.61
N THR A 32 -7.45 -1.72 5.81
CA THR A 32 -7.06 -0.78 6.88
C THR A 32 -5.60 -1.01 7.26
N ARG A 33 -5.07 -0.15 8.14
CA ARG A 33 -3.69 -0.30 8.61
C ARG A 33 -3.54 -1.62 9.37
N GLU A 34 -4.46 -1.88 10.28
CA GLU A 34 -4.50 -3.05 11.16
C GLU A 34 -4.63 -4.32 10.35
N GLN A 35 -5.55 -4.34 9.37
CA GLN A 35 -5.69 -5.47 8.46
C GLN A 35 -4.42 -5.74 7.64
N ALA A 36 -3.74 -4.69 7.18
CA ALA A 36 -2.50 -4.85 6.43
C ALA A 36 -1.36 -5.37 7.32
N ASP A 37 -1.26 -4.90 8.57
CA ASP A 37 -0.30 -5.40 9.55
C ASP A 37 -0.49 -6.91 9.79
N ASP A 38 -1.73 -7.33 10.09
CA ASP A 38 -2.08 -8.73 10.35
C ASP A 38 -1.85 -9.63 9.12
N LEU A 39 -2.35 -9.22 7.95
CA LEU A 39 -2.23 -10.01 6.72
C LEU A 39 -0.79 -10.09 6.23
N THR A 40 0.03 -9.07 6.49
CA THR A 40 1.46 -9.13 6.17
C THR A 40 2.14 -10.19 7.01
N GLN A 41 1.90 -10.21 8.32
CA GLN A 41 2.45 -11.22 9.22
C GLN A 41 2.01 -12.64 8.79
N GLU A 42 0.72 -12.83 8.56
CA GLU A 42 0.17 -14.13 8.13
C GLU A 42 0.76 -14.58 6.78
N THR A 43 1.05 -13.64 5.87
CA THR A 43 1.72 -13.94 4.60
C THR A 43 3.10 -14.56 4.82
N PHE A 44 3.95 -13.94 5.65
CA PHE A 44 5.28 -14.48 5.96
C PHE A 44 5.21 -15.79 6.76
N LEU A 45 4.24 -15.95 7.67
CA LEU A 45 4.00 -17.21 8.38
C LEU A 45 3.60 -18.36 7.45
N VAL A 46 2.82 -18.10 6.40
CA VAL A 46 2.49 -19.13 5.40
C VAL A 46 3.71 -19.49 4.56
N VAL A 47 4.50 -18.50 4.15
CA VAL A 47 5.69 -18.68 3.32
C VAL A 47 6.74 -19.53 4.04
N ILE A 48 7.02 -19.23 5.31
CA ILE A 48 7.99 -19.98 6.10
C ILE A 48 7.53 -21.42 6.36
N ARG A 49 6.24 -21.64 6.66
CA ARG A 49 5.69 -23.00 6.87
C ARG A 49 5.75 -23.88 5.63
N LYS A 50 5.78 -23.27 4.44
CA LYS A 50 5.90 -23.99 3.17
C LYS A 50 7.34 -24.31 2.79
N GLY A 51 8.32 -23.88 3.58
CA GLY A 51 9.75 -24.07 3.26
C GLY A 51 10.15 -23.32 2.00
N PHE A 52 9.62 -22.10 1.80
CA PHE A 52 10.01 -21.28 0.66
C PHE A 52 11.49 -20.88 0.77
N GLU A 53 12.22 -21.08 -0.31
CA GLU A 53 13.59 -20.61 -0.47
C GLU A 53 13.58 -19.35 -1.32
N ASP A 54 14.36 -18.35 -0.89
CA ASP A 54 14.54 -17.13 -1.67
C ASP A 54 15.47 -17.40 -2.86
N ILE A 55 15.00 -17.07 -4.06
CA ILE A 55 15.70 -17.40 -5.32
C ILE A 55 16.11 -16.12 -6.04
N ASP A 56 15.16 -15.19 -6.19
CA ASP A 56 15.34 -13.92 -6.89
C ASP A 56 14.39 -12.87 -6.28
N PRO A 57 14.85 -11.65 -5.95
CA PRO A 57 14.04 -10.64 -5.28
C PRO A 57 12.72 -10.30 -6.00
N ALA A 58 12.71 -10.26 -7.34
CA ALA A 58 11.51 -9.92 -8.11
C ALA A 58 10.50 -11.09 -8.14
N ALA A 59 10.99 -12.32 -8.30
CA ALA A 59 10.18 -13.52 -8.21
C ALA A 59 9.59 -13.70 -6.80
N THR A 60 10.41 -13.50 -5.77
CA THR A 60 10.02 -13.56 -4.35
C THR A 60 8.96 -12.51 -4.02
N ALA A 61 9.17 -11.24 -4.41
CA ALA A 61 8.17 -10.18 -4.24
C ALA A 61 6.85 -10.49 -4.96
N THR A 62 6.90 -11.12 -6.14
CA THR A 62 5.70 -11.55 -6.88
C THR A 62 4.97 -12.68 -6.16
N TYR A 63 5.70 -13.68 -5.66
CA TYR A 63 5.14 -14.78 -4.88
C TYR A 63 4.48 -14.31 -3.58
N LEU A 64 5.15 -13.42 -2.85
CA LEU A 64 4.64 -12.84 -1.61
C LEU A 64 3.35 -12.03 -1.85
N ARG A 65 3.32 -11.18 -2.89
CA ARG A 65 2.10 -10.44 -3.27
C ARG A 65 0.96 -11.38 -3.65
N LYS A 66 1.23 -12.43 -4.42
CA LYS A 66 0.24 -13.44 -4.77
C LYS A 66 -0.34 -14.12 -3.52
N THR A 67 0.52 -14.48 -2.56
CA THR A 67 0.12 -15.07 -1.29
C THR A 67 -0.73 -14.09 -0.46
N ALA A 68 -0.28 -12.84 -0.31
CA ALA A 68 -1.02 -11.79 0.39
C ALA A 68 -2.40 -11.52 -0.23
N ARG A 69 -2.50 -11.51 -1.57
CA ARG A 69 -3.77 -11.38 -2.31
C ARG A 69 -4.74 -12.51 -1.95
N PHE A 70 -4.25 -13.76 -1.91
CA PHE A 70 -5.09 -14.89 -1.51
C PHE A 70 -5.60 -14.75 -0.08
N GLN A 71 -4.73 -14.37 0.86
CA GLN A 71 -5.11 -14.14 2.26
C GLN A 71 -6.15 -13.01 2.39
N PHE A 72 -5.96 -11.91 1.67
CA PHE A 72 -6.92 -10.81 1.61
C PHE A 72 -8.29 -11.25 1.09
N LEU A 73 -8.33 -11.97 -0.03
CA LEU A 73 -9.58 -12.46 -0.62
C LEU A 73 -10.30 -13.45 0.31
N HIS A 74 -9.53 -14.29 1.01
CA HIS A 74 -10.07 -15.20 2.01
C HIS A 74 -10.69 -14.43 3.19
N ALA A 75 -9.96 -13.50 3.80
CA ALA A 75 -10.45 -12.66 4.89
C ALA A 75 -11.70 -11.86 4.49
N ARG A 76 -11.73 -11.34 3.25
CA ARG A 76 -12.89 -10.63 2.71
C ARG A 76 -14.10 -11.51 2.45
N ARG A 77 -13.94 -12.81 2.17
CA ARG A 77 -15.10 -13.69 2.01
C ARG A 77 -15.91 -13.79 3.30
N HIS A 78 -15.25 -13.69 4.45
CA HIS A 78 -15.88 -13.75 5.77
C HIS A 78 -16.51 -12.40 6.20
N LEU A 79 -15.99 -11.29 5.67
CA LEU A 79 -16.53 -9.95 5.92
C LEU A 79 -17.52 -9.61 4.80
N ARG A 80 -18.82 -9.48 5.09
CA ARG A 80 -19.90 -9.18 4.11
C ARG A 80 -19.76 -7.82 3.35
N THR A 81 -18.58 -7.21 3.34
CA THR A 81 -18.26 -5.92 2.75
C THR A 81 -18.01 -6.02 1.24
N ARG A 82 -18.96 -5.48 0.47
CA ARG A 82 -19.02 -5.47 -1.01
C ARG A 82 -18.25 -4.34 -1.70
N ARG A 83 -17.26 -3.69 -1.07
CA ARG A 83 -16.52 -2.65 -1.79
C ARG A 83 -15.67 -3.28 -2.90
N GLU A 84 -16.05 -3.06 -4.15
CA GLU A 84 -15.33 -3.60 -5.29
C GLU A 84 -13.89 -3.07 -5.27
N VAL A 85 -12.93 -3.98 -5.28
CA VAL A 85 -11.50 -3.64 -5.35
C VAL A 85 -11.05 -4.02 -6.74
N ASP A 86 -10.52 -3.04 -7.46
CA ASP A 86 -9.90 -3.27 -8.76
C ASP A 86 -8.53 -3.94 -8.56
N LEU A 87 -8.56 -5.27 -8.53
CA LEU A 87 -7.37 -6.10 -8.32
C LEU A 87 -6.34 -5.90 -9.44
N GLU A 88 -6.80 -5.67 -10.68
CA GLU A 88 -5.91 -5.53 -11.84
C GLU A 88 -5.18 -4.18 -11.78
N ALA A 89 -5.89 -3.10 -11.44
CA ALA A 89 -5.25 -1.81 -11.20
C ALA A 89 -4.24 -1.88 -10.05
N ALA A 90 -4.55 -2.61 -8.97
CA ALA A 90 -3.64 -2.81 -7.86
C ALA A 90 -2.38 -3.59 -8.28
N ASP A 91 -2.54 -4.69 -9.02
CA ASP A 91 -1.42 -5.50 -9.51
C ASP A 91 -0.53 -4.73 -10.51
N SER A 92 -1.13 -3.88 -11.35
CA SER A 92 -0.40 -2.99 -12.25
C SER A 92 0.45 -1.97 -11.48
N VAL A 93 -0.13 -1.27 -10.50
CA VAL A 93 0.62 -0.33 -9.65
C VAL A 93 1.72 -1.06 -8.89
N ALA A 94 1.44 -2.24 -8.35
CA ALA A 94 2.42 -3.02 -7.61
C ALA A 94 3.61 -3.44 -8.49
N ARG A 95 3.36 -3.88 -9.72
CA ARG A 95 4.43 -4.22 -10.67
C ARG A 95 5.28 -3.00 -11.03
N ASN A 96 4.67 -1.85 -11.27
CA ASN A 96 5.40 -0.68 -11.74
C ASN A 96 6.10 0.11 -10.63
N HIS A 97 5.67 -0.03 -9.38
CA HIS A 97 6.03 0.90 -8.31
C HIS A 97 6.36 0.26 -6.97
N LEU A 98 6.32 -1.08 -6.82
CA LEU A 98 6.67 -1.75 -5.56
C LEU A 98 7.82 -2.75 -5.71
N GLU A 99 8.59 -2.70 -6.82
CA GLU A 99 9.76 -3.58 -7.00
C GLU A 99 10.84 -3.33 -5.95
N ASP A 100 11.09 -2.05 -5.60
CA ASP A 100 11.98 -1.61 -4.50
C ASP A 100 11.22 -1.53 -3.16
N GLY A 101 10.15 -2.32 -3.00
CA GLY A 101 9.20 -2.17 -1.91
C GLY A 101 8.34 -0.90 -2.01
N GLY A 102 8.59 0.01 -2.96
CA GLY A 102 7.84 1.24 -3.23
C GLY A 102 8.36 2.50 -2.58
N ASP A 103 9.61 2.49 -2.12
CA ASP A 103 10.21 3.62 -1.44
C ASP A 103 10.35 4.84 -2.35
N ALA A 104 10.74 4.64 -3.61
CA ALA A 104 10.78 5.73 -4.60
C ALA A 104 9.38 6.36 -4.81
N TYR A 105 8.35 5.53 -4.96
CA TYR A 105 6.97 5.99 -5.17
C TYR A 105 6.44 6.76 -3.97
N VAL A 106 6.61 6.22 -2.75
CA VAL A 106 6.19 6.88 -1.51
C VAL A 106 6.97 8.16 -1.27
N GLY A 107 8.27 8.17 -1.55
CA GLY A 107 9.11 9.35 -1.48
C GLY A 107 8.64 10.47 -2.42
N ALA A 108 8.32 10.13 -3.67
CA ALA A 108 7.76 11.07 -4.63
C ALA A 108 6.40 11.62 -4.18
N LEU A 109 5.50 10.74 -3.69
CA LEU A 109 4.18 11.14 -3.20
C LEU A 109 4.28 12.08 -1.99
N ARG A 110 5.17 11.81 -1.03
CA ARG A 110 5.40 12.70 0.12
C ARG A 110 5.79 14.10 -0.35
N ARG A 111 6.74 14.22 -1.28
CA ARG A 111 7.14 15.52 -1.86
C ARG A 111 5.97 16.21 -2.56
N CYS A 112 5.17 15.48 -3.33
CA CYS A 112 4.00 16.03 -4.01
C CYS A 112 2.89 16.51 -3.05
N ILE A 113 2.70 15.84 -1.91
CA ILE A 113 1.77 16.29 -0.87
C ILE A 113 2.26 17.60 -0.24
N GLU A 114 3.57 17.76 -0.05
CA GLU A 114 4.13 19.01 0.44
C GLU A 114 3.93 20.19 -0.52
N GLU A 115 3.87 19.92 -1.83
CA GLU A 115 3.58 20.92 -2.87
C GLU A 115 2.10 21.34 -2.93
N LEU A 116 1.17 20.54 -2.38
CA LEU A 116 -0.23 20.96 -2.28
C LEU A 116 -0.37 22.16 -1.35
N ARG A 117 -1.31 23.06 -1.65
CA ARG A 117 -1.55 24.28 -0.86
C ARG A 117 -3.00 24.41 -0.42
N GLY A 118 -3.18 25.11 0.70
CA GLY A 118 -4.48 25.43 1.29
C GLY A 118 -5.39 24.22 1.48
N ARG A 119 -6.68 24.42 1.20
CA ARG A 119 -7.75 23.44 1.44
C ARG A 119 -7.49 22.08 0.78
N ALA A 120 -6.78 22.02 -0.35
CA ALA A 120 -6.46 20.76 -1.00
C ALA A 120 -5.53 19.89 -0.13
N LYS A 121 -4.48 20.47 0.44
CA LYS A 121 -3.56 19.76 1.35
C LYS A 121 -4.28 19.33 2.62
N GLU A 122 -5.06 20.24 3.21
CA GLU A 122 -5.81 19.97 4.43
C GLU A 122 -6.84 18.84 4.24
N ALA A 123 -7.57 18.84 3.12
CA ALA A 123 -8.52 17.78 2.78
C ALA A 123 -7.84 16.42 2.60
N VAL A 124 -6.70 16.38 1.91
CA VAL A 124 -5.93 15.15 1.71
C VAL A 124 -5.42 14.60 3.04
N ILE A 125 -4.88 15.45 3.92
CA ILE A 125 -4.38 15.04 5.24
C ILE A 125 -5.54 14.51 6.09
N ALA A 126 -6.63 15.27 6.24
CA ALA A 126 -7.76 14.90 7.08
C ALA A 126 -8.36 13.54 6.69
N VAL A 127 -8.53 13.28 5.39
CA VAL A 127 -9.19 12.05 4.92
C VAL A 127 -8.24 10.86 4.87
N TYR A 128 -7.00 11.02 4.39
CA TYR A 128 -6.12 9.89 4.13
C TYR A 128 -5.12 9.61 5.25
N ARG A 129 -4.61 10.65 5.91
CA ARG A 129 -3.67 10.49 7.03
C ARG A 129 -4.41 10.30 8.34
N ASP A 130 -5.36 11.20 8.62
CA ASP A 130 -6.07 11.22 9.89
C ASP A 130 -7.32 10.30 9.88
N GLN A 131 -7.60 9.67 8.73
CA GLN A 131 -8.72 8.75 8.51
C GLN A 131 -10.09 9.30 8.92
N GLN A 132 -10.28 10.62 8.83
CA GLN A 132 -11.55 11.23 9.16
C GLN A 132 -12.63 10.84 8.14
N PRO A 133 -13.86 10.54 8.59
CA PRO A 133 -15.00 10.41 7.69
C PRO A 133 -15.15 11.68 6.83
N GLN A 134 -15.46 11.53 5.54
CA GLN A 134 -15.55 12.68 4.62
C GLN A 134 -16.56 13.74 5.08
N ALA A 135 -17.64 13.35 5.74
CA ALA A 135 -18.59 14.29 6.32
C ALA A 135 -17.94 15.17 7.41
N ALA A 136 -17.22 14.55 8.35
CA ALA A 136 -16.51 15.26 9.42
C ALA A 136 -15.38 16.15 8.88
N ALA A 137 -14.63 15.67 7.89
CA ALA A 137 -13.60 16.46 7.22
C ALA A 137 -14.19 17.66 6.47
N ALA A 138 -15.36 17.49 5.83
CA ALA A 138 -16.04 18.57 5.12
C ALA A 138 -16.52 19.65 6.10
N GLU A 139 -17.13 19.24 7.22
CA GLU A 139 -17.56 20.13 8.29
C GLU A 139 -16.39 20.92 8.88
N LYS A 140 -15.30 20.24 9.28
CA LYS A 140 -14.09 20.87 9.80
C LYS A 140 -13.51 21.93 8.86
N LEU A 141 -13.59 21.67 7.55
CA LEU A 141 -13.07 22.58 6.53
C LEU A 141 -14.09 23.65 6.10
N GLY A 142 -15.31 23.69 6.65
CA GLY A 142 -16.37 24.61 6.22
C GLY A 142 -16.80 24.37 4.77
N MET A 143 -16.97 23.10 4.38
CA MET A 143 -17.34 22.65 3.03
C MET A 143 -18.59 21.79 3.05
N LYS A 144 -19.32 21.79 1.92
CA LYS A 144 -20.30 20.72 1.64
C LYS A 144 -19.56 19.43 1.28
N GLU A 145 -20.10 18.28 1.64
CA GLU A 145 -19.49 16.97 1.39
C GLU A 145 -19.21 16.72 -0.11
N ASN A 146 -20.12 17.11 -1.00
CA ASN A 146 -19.92 17.03 -2.46
C ASN A 146 -18.77 17.93 -2.94
N GLY A 147 -18.57 19.08 -2.29
CA GLY A 147 -17.43 19.96 -2.54
C GLY A 147 -16.12 19.31 -2.13
N LEU A 148 -16.09 18.64 -0.97
CA LEU A 148 -14.92 17.87 -0.53
C LEU A 148 -14.61 16.72 -1.49
N LYS A 149 -15.62 15.95 -1.92
CA LYS A 149 -15.45 14.87 -2.91
C LYS A 149 -14.78 15.36 -4.18
N THR A 150 -15.27 16.48 -4.72
CA THR A 150 -14.71 17.11 -5.93
C THR A 150 -13.28 17.60 -5.70
N LEU A 151 -13.01 18.23 -4.55
CA LEU A 151 -11.67 18.69 -4.18
C LEU A 151 -10.68 17.54 -4.07
N LEU A 152 -11.06 16.44 -3.41
CA LEU A 152 -10.24 15.25 -3.28
C LEU A 152 -9.98 14.58 -4.63
N GLN A 153 -10.98 14.52 -5.51
CA GLN A 153 -10.81 13.98 -6.86
C GLN A 153 -9.77 14.78 -7.66
N ARG A 154 -9.89 16.12 -7.67
CA ARG A 154 -8.91 16.99 -8.34
C ARG A 154 -7.52 16.87 -7.70
N SER A 155 -7.46 16.82 -6.38
CA SER A 155 -6.20 16.65 -5.65
C SER A 155 -5.50 15.34 -5.99
N ARG A 156 -6.24 14.23 -6.12
CA ARG A 156 -5.69 12.94 -6.58
C ARG A 156 -5.12 13.03 -8.00
N ALA A 157 -5.80 13.70 -8.92
CA ALA A 157 -5.30 13.89 -10.28
C ALA A 157 -4.00 14.70 -10.31
N VAL A 158 -3.94 15.79 -9.53
CA VAL A 158 -2.72 16.62 -9.38
C VAL A 158 -1.57 15.82 -8.78
N LEU A 159 -1.83 15.05 -7.71
CA LEU A 159 -0.84 14.20 -7.06
C LEU A 159 -0.32 13.13 -8.02
N LYS A 160 -1.21 12.46 -8.76
CA LYS A 160 -0.83 11.46 -9.77
C LYS A 160 0.14 12.05 -10.80
N ALA A 161 -0.22 13.17 -11.43
CA ALA A 161 0.62 13.82 -12.43
C ALA A 161 1.97 14.28 -11.83
N CYS A 162 1.98 14.78 -10.60
CA CYS A 162 3.21 15.16 -9.89
C CYS A 162 4.13 13.96 -9.65
N VAL A 163 3.59 12.84 -9.17
CA VAL A 163 4.34 11.61 -8.91
C VAL A 163 4.92 11.05 -10.21
N GLU A 164 4.10 10.93 -11.26
CA GLU A 164 4.54 10.44 -12.58
C GLU A 164 5.69 11.29 -13.13
N ARG A 165 5.62 12.62 -13.00
CA ARG A 165 6.71 13.52 -13.41
C ARG A 165 7.98 13.31 -12.58
N LYS A 166 7.87 13.18 -11.25
CA LYS A 166 9.04 13.00 -10.38
C LYS A 166 9.71 11.64 -10.56
N LEU A 167 8.95 10.60 -10.87
CA LEU A 167 9.51 9.27 -11.17
C LEU A 167 10.19 9.25 -12.54
N LYS A 168 9.60 9.87 -13.56
CA LYS A 168 10.22 9.99 -14.88
C LYS A 168 11.52 10.81 -14.89
N GLY A 169 11.63 11.81 -13.99
CA GLY A 169 12.85 12.62 -13.85
C GLY A 169 13.90 12.04 -12.91
N ALA A 170 13.63 10.88 -12.30
CA ALA A 170 14.58 10.15 -11.45
C ALA A 170 15.19 8.93 -12.15
N SER A 171 14.75 8.64 -13.38
CA SER A 171 15.35 7.70 -14.34
C SER A 171 16.29 8.47 -15.27
#